data_AF-A0A1M6JCZ8-F1
#
_entry.id   AF-A0A1M6JCZ8-F1
#
_cell.length_a   1.000
_cell.length_b   1.000
_cell.length_c   1.000
_cell.angle_alpha   90.00
_cell.angle_beta   90.00
_cell.angle_gamma   90.00
#
_symmetry.space_group_name_H-M   'P 1'
#
loop_
_entity.id
_entity.type
_entity.pdbx_description
1 polymer ?
#
loop_
_entity_poly.entity_id
_entity_poly.type
_entity_poly.pdbx_seq_one_letter_code
_entity_poly.pdbx_strand_id
1 'polypeptide(L)'
;MGRPPYDRRMTSDPHPITGAAFTSPVPPGTGWPGDPATATTPVAASPGDVVGLAATAPTLAELDARVSVCRACPRLVEWRESVAVTGRRASFADQPYWGRPVPSFGDENANAVVVGLAPAANGGNRTGRVFTGDKSGDWLFAALHRVGYASQPTATHSGDGLELSGLRILAGVRCAPPENKPTVAERDTCAPWLDRELSLLAPTLKVILALGAFGWDSVLRAARRLGWTVPRPKPRFGHAAEVTLELPDGGTVTLVGSFHVSQHNTFTGRLTEQMLDAVLSRVRQLGDGDSDGAETGQSVDDLGHPVPLAGRPHRVISLVPSLSEAIAATVPGALVGVTDWCTHPPDLQAVRIRGTKNPDLARICVLEPDLVVANQEENRKLDVERLRAAGVPVWVTRIDGIDEALISMERLFGEAFGVPTPAWLSRAKEVWASAPRGPSLRVVVPVWRDPWLIVGSDTYGHDLIERLGWVNLGGLVGRRYPRTTAEEILALEPDVVLLPDEPYPFSASDGPEALAPLRCLPFPGRSLSWYGPAMVEARGVLEGLGREAR
;
A
#
# COMPACT_ATOMS: atom_id res chain seq x y z
N MET A 1 -11.37 10.97 65.92
CA MET A 1 -10.22 10.71 65.04
C MET A 1 -10.76 10.14 63.73
N GLY A 2 -11.01 11.00 62.75
CA GLY A 2 -11.48 10.58 61.42
C GLY A 2 -10.31 10.11 60.57
N ARG A 3 -10.46 8.98 59.90
CA ARG A 3 -9.49 8.50 58.89
C ARG A 3 -9.42 9.49 57.73
N PRO A 4 -8.23 9.73 57.14
CA PRO A 4 -8.08 10.63 56.00
C PRO A 4 -8.73 10.03 54.73
N PRO A 5 -9.19 10.86 53.77
CA PRO A 5 -9.94 10.42 52.59
C PRO A 5 -9.08 9.77 51.48
N TYR A 6 -7.85 9.36 51.77
CA TYR A 6 -6.93 8.70 50.84
C TYR A 6 -6.75 7.23 51.22
N ASP A 7 -7.82 6.45 51.13
CA ASP A 7 -7.75 4.97 51.16
C ASP A 7 -8.77 4.40 50.17
N ARG A 8 -8.64 4.78 48.89
CA ARG A 8 -9.13 3.94 47.80
C ARG A 8 -7.93 3.10 47.38
N ARG A 9 -7.99 1.79 47.63
CA ARG A 9 -7.08 0.81 47.03
C ARG A 9 -6.94 1.19 45.55
N MET A 10 -5.74 1.57 45.11
CA MET A 10 -5.44 1.70 43.68
C MET A 10 -5.68 0.32 43.07
N THR A 11 -6.86 0.11 42.49
CA THR A 11 -7.20 -1.14 41.84
C THR A 11 -6.30 -1.27 40.63
N SER A 12 -5.48 -2.32 40.62
CA SER A 12 -4.68 -2.68 39.47
C SER A 12 -5.55 -3.48 38.51
N ASP A 13 -5.68 -3.00 37.27
CA ASP A 13 -6.47 -3.64 36.23
C ASP A 13 -5.52 -4.34 35.23
N PRO A 14 -5.90 -5.48 34.66
CA PRO A 14 -5.05 -6.21 33.71
C PRO A 14 -4.97 -5.47 32.37
N HIS A 15 -3.76 -5.29 31.84
CA HIS A 15 -3.57 -4.75 30.50
C HIS A 15 -4.16 -5.71 29.45
N PRO A 16 -5.00 -5.24 28.50
CA PRO A 16 -5.73 -6.15 27.61
C PRO A 16 -4.89 -7.05 26.70
N ILE A 17 -3.66 -6.64 26.39
CA ILE A 17 -2.72 -7.47 25.59
C ILE A 17 -1.84 -8.38 26.46
N THR A 18 -1.14 -7.83 27.46
CA THR A 18 -0.13 -8.57 28.22
C THR A 18 -0.67 -9.28 29.45
N GLY A 19 -1.89 -8.95 29.90
CA GLY A 19 -2.48 -9.44 31.14
C GLY A 19 -1.83 -8.91 32.42
N ALA A 20 -0.73 -8.15 32.32
CA ALA A 20 -0.04 -7.59 33.47
C ALA A 20 -0.91 -6.55 34.19
N ALA A 21 -0.89 -6.56 35.53
CA ALA A 21 -1.71 -5.66 36.33
C ALA A 21 -1.05 -4.28 36.47
N PHE A 22 -1.78 -3.22 36.13
CA PHE A 22 -1.29 -1.84 36.24
C PHE A 22 -2.24 -0.96 37.04
N THR A 23 -1.68 -0.04 37.82
CA THR A 23 -2.46 1.07 38.41
C THR A 23 -2.85 2.08 37.34
N SER A 24 -3.86 2.89 37.62
CA SER A 24 -4.25 4.03 36.78
C SER A 24 -4.22 5.33 37.58
N PRO A 25 -3.57 6.40 37.07
CA PRO A 25 -2.66 6.42 35.91
C PRO A 25 -1.48 5.46 36.07
N VAL A 26 -0.91 5.05 34.95
CA VAL A 26 0.26 4.15 34.93
C VAL A 26 1.51 4.96 35.28
N PRO A 27 2.28 4.60 36.32
CA PRO A 27 3.55 5.26 36.62
C PRO A 27 4.61 4.94 35.54
N PRO A 28 5.53 5.88 35.24
CA PRO A 28 6.57 5.67 34.23
C PRO A 28 7.52 4.53 34.61
N GLY A 29 7.95 3.76 33.62
CA GLY A 29 8.94 2.69 33.79
C GLY A 29 8.41 1.45 34.51
N THR A 30 7.09 1.29 34.61
CA THR A 30 6.46 0.11 35.25
C THR A 30 6.26 -1.08 34.31
N GLY A 31 6.78 -1.00 33.08
CA GLY A 31 6.69 -2.09 32.09
C GLY A 31 5.44 -2.03 31.21
N TRP A 32 4.77 -0.87 31.12
CA TRP A 32 3.70 -0.68 30.15
C TRP A 32 4.25 -0.85 28.73
N PRO A 33 3.58 -1.62 27.84
CA PRO A 33 4.10 -1.85 26.50
C PRO A 33 4.37 -0.55 25.74
N GLY A 34 5.60 -0.36 25.28
CA GLY A 34 5.99 0.85 24.56
C GLY A 34 6.11 2.12 25.42
N ASP A 35 6.19 2.02 26.76
CA ASP A 35 6.53 3.17 27.63
C ASP A 35 8.00 3.58 27.40
N PRO A 36 8.25 4.78 26.85
CA PRO A 36 9.61 5.23 26.59
C PRO A 36 10.32 5.75 27.86
N ALA A 37 9.56 6.01 28.94
CA ALA A 37 10.11 6.58 30.16
C ALA A 37 10.56 5.53 31.17
N THR A 38 11.50 5.94 32.01
CA THR A 38 11.90 5.25 33.23
C THR A 38 11.46 6.07 34.44
N ALA A 39 11.61 5.51 35.65
CA ALA A 39 11.34 6.23 36.89
C ALA A 39 12.23 7.48 37.08
N THR A 40 13.35 7.57 36.37
CA THR A 40 14.31 8.69 36.44
C THR A 40 14.20 9.68 35.29
N THR A 41 13.26 9.48 34.35
CA THR A 41 13.09 10.40 33.22
C THR A 41 12.71 11.81 33.72
N PRO A 42 13.40 12.88 33.27
CA PRO A 42 13.13 14.25 33.72
C PRO A 42 11.70 14.71 33.41
N VAL A 43 11.05 15.32 34.42
CA VAL A 43 9.66 15.78 34.32
C VAL A 43 9.62 17.28 34.06
N ALA A 44 9.00 17.69 32.95
CA ALA A 44 8.65 19.10 32.73
C ALA A 44 7.45 19.50 33.60
N ALA A 45 7.63 20.38 34.58
CA ALA A 45 6.57 20.86 35.49
C ALA A 45 6.00 22.22 35.08
N SER A 46 6.69 22.94 34.19
CA SER A 46 6.32 24.27 33.71
C SER A 46 6.56 24.43 32.20
N PRO A 47 6.00 25.46 31.55
CA PRO A 47 6.32 25.77 30.15
C PRO A 47 7.82 26.04 29.90
N GLY A 48 8.53 26.60 30.88
CA GLY A 48 9.98 26.80 30.79
C GLY A 48 10.75 25.49 30.76
N ASP A 49 10.35 24.51 31.58
CA ASP A 49 10.96 23.17 31.56
C ASP A 49 10.73 22.46 30.24
N VAL A 50 9.54 22.64 29.62
CA VAL A 50 9.26 22.08 28.29
C VAL A 50 10.26 22.60 27.26
N VAL A 51 10.54 23.91 27.25
CA VAL A 51 11.54 24.49 26.34
C VAL A 51 12.93 23.90 26.58
N GLY A 52 13.39 23.86 27.85
CA GLY A 52 14.72 23.36 28.19
C GLY A 52 14.92 21.87 27.92
N LEU A 53 13.93 21.05 28.29
CA LEU A 53 13.99 19.60 28.11
C LEU A 53 13.80 19.18 26.65
N ALA A 54 12.99 19.91 25.87
CA ALA A 54 12.88 19.66 24.43
C ALA A 54 14.19 19.99 23.71
N ALA A 55 14.75 21.18 23.96
CA ALA A 55 15.96 21.65 23.28
C ALA A 55 17.17 20.72 23.48
N THR A 56 17.25 20.06 24.63
CA THR A 56 18.39 19.20 25.01
C THR A 56 18.18 17.71 24.73
N ALA A 57 17.03 17.30 24.16
CA ALA A 57 16.80 15.90 23.82
C ALA A 57 17.61 15.54 22.55
N PRO A 58 18.58 14.61 22.60
CA PRO A 58 19.45 14.31 21.47
C PRO A 58 18.80 13.40 20.42
N THR A 59 17.81 12.59 20.79
CA THR A 59 17.15 11.59 19.94
C THR A 59 15.63 11.63 20.09
N LEU A 60 14.91 11.03 19.14
CA LEU A 60 13.45 10.89 19.21
C LEU A 60 13.03 10.04 20.42
N ALA A 61 13.72 8.94 20.70
CA ALA A 61 13.44 8.10 21.87
C ALA A 61 13.54 8.88 23.20
N GLU A 62 14.59 9.67 23.40
CA GLU A 62 14.75 10.49 24.61
C GLU A 62 13.71 11.62 24.68
N LEU A 63 13.32 12.17 23.53
CA LEU A 63 12.26 13.16 23.44
C LEU A 63 10.90 12.56 23.82
N ASP A 64 10.55 11.38 23.30
CA ASP A 64 9.33 10.66 23.64
C ASP A 64 9.28 10.33 25.13
N ALA A 65 10.40 9.89 25.71
CA ALA A 65 10.53 9.63 27.14
C ALA A 65 10.15 10.88 27.95
N ARG A 66 10.79 12.02 27.68
CA ARG A 66 10.53 13.29 28.37
C ARG A 66 9.11 13.81 28.16
N VAL A 67 8.58 13.69 26.94
CA VAL A 67 7.20 14.02 26.61
C VAL A 67 6.25 13.21 27.47
N SER A 68 6.45 11.89 27.55
CA SER A 68 5.55 10.93 28.18
C SER A 68 5.38 11.12 29.70
N VAL A 69 6.20 11.97 30.33
CA VAL A 69 6.11 12.28 31.77
C VAL A 69 5.78 13.75 32.07
N CYS A 70 5.59 14.58 31.03
CA CYS A 70 5.31 16.00 31.16
C CYS A 70 4.04 16.31 32.00
N ARG A 71 4.15 17.34 32.85
CA ARG A 71 3.09 17.85 33.74
C ARG A 71 2.86 19.37 33.64
N ALA A 72 3.38 20.02 32.60
CA ALA A 72 3.40 21.49 32.47
C ALA A 72 2.03 22.18 32.30
N CYS A 73 0.96 21.43 32.02
CA CYS A 73 -0.39 21.98 31.78
C CYS A 73 -1.38 21.49 32.86
N PRO A 74 -1.60 22.24 33.97
CA PRO A 74 -2.39 21.76 35.11
C PRO A 74 -3.78 21.23 34.75
N ARG A 75 -4.53 21.95 33.90
CA ARG A 75 -5.87 21.54 33.45
C ARG A 75 -5.86 20.20 32.69
N LEU A 76 -4.86 19.97 31.85
CA LEU A 76 -4.73 18.72 31.09
C LEU A 76 -4.26 17.56 31.97
N VAL A 77 -3.39 17.83 32.95
CA VAL A 77 -2.94 16.85 33.94
C VAL A 77 -4.14 16.39 34.77
N GLU A 78 -4.90 17.33 35.34
CA GLU A 78 -6.10 17.01 36.12
C GLU A 78 -7.13 16.23 35.29
N TRP A 79 -7.39 16.66 34.07
CA TRP A 79 -8.36 16.00 33.19
C TRP A 79 -7.95 14.59 32.80
N ARG A 80 -6.72 14.39 32.31
CA ARG A 80 -6.28 13.07 31.82
C ARG A 80 -6.23 12.03 32.94
N GLU A 81 -5.86 12.46 34.15
CA GLU A 81 -5.76 11.61 35.34
C GLU A 81 -7.14 11.33 35.93
N SER A 82 -8.04 12.32 36.01
CA SER A 82 -9.43 12.09 36.45
C SER A 82 -10.16 11.14 35.50
N VAL A 83 -9.98 11.25 34.19
CA VAL A 83 -10.51 10.26 33.23
C VAL A 83 -9.93 8.86 33.48
N ALA A 84 -8.63 8.76 33.76
CA ALA A 84 -7.96 7.49 34.01
C ALA A 84 -8.43 6.78 35.30
N VAL A 85 -8.96 7.52 36.28
CA VAL A 85 -9.38 6.97 37.58
C VAL A 85 -10.89 6.88 37.72
N THR A 86 -11.62 7.98 37.48
CA THR A 86 -13.06 8.08 37.77
C THR A 86 -13.92 8.29 36.53
N GLY A 87 -13.35 8.83 35.44
CA GLY A 87 -14.06 9.16 34.20
C GLY A 87 -13.96 8.10 33.10
N ARG A 88 -13.63 6.85 33.44
CA ARG A 88 -13.50 5.77 32.46
C ARG A 88 -14.83 5.50 31.77
N ARG A 89 -14.80 5.27 30.45
CA ARG A 89 -15.99 4.82 29.71
C ARG A 89 -16.40 3.44 30.23
N ALA A 90 -17.71 3.20 30.38
CA ALA A 90 -18.23 1.94 30.93
C ALA A 90 -17.70 0.68 30.22
N SER A 91 -17.49 0.73 28.91
CA SER A 91 -16.93 -0.38 28.12
C SER A 91 -15.45 -0.68 28.38
N PHE A 92 -14.76 0.17 29.14
CA PHE A 92 -13.34 0.07 29.49
C PHE A 92 -13.12 0.21 31.00
N ALA A 93 -14.16 0.00 31.81
CA ALA A 93 -14.10 0.24 33.26
C ALA A 93 -13.08 -0.68 33.96
N ASP A 94 -12.86 -1.86 33.39
CA ASP A 94 -11.98 -2.95 33.84
C ASP A 94 -10.57 -2.89 33.23
N GLN A 95 -10.22 -1.81 32.53
CA GLN A 95 -8.91 -1.65 31.90
C GLN A 95 -8.07 -0.60 32.62
N PRO A 96 -6.75 -0.80 32.71
CA PRO A 96 -5.86 0.24 33.18
C PRO A 96 -5.74 1.34 32.12
N TYR A 97 -5.58 2.58 32.57
CA TYR A 97 -5.40 3.75 31.70
C TYR A 97 -3.99 4.29 31.85
N TRP A 98 -3.34 4.52 30.71
CA TRP A 98 -2.08 5.25 30.60
C TRP A 98 -2.06 6.54 31.43
N GLY A 99 -3.05 7.43 31.25
CA GLY A 99 -3.25 8.61 32.10
C GLY A 99 -2.10 9.64 32.08
N ARG A 100 -1.23 9.56 31.08
CA ARG A 100 -0.03 10.38 30.88
C ARG A 100 -0.05 11.06 29.50
N PRO A 101 0.85 12.01 29.19
CA PRO A 101 1.04 12.46 27.82
C PRO A 101 1.35 11.26 26.90
N VAL A 102 0.77 11.26 25.71
CA VAL A 102 0.97 10.20 24.73
C VAL A 102 2.16 10.59 23.85
N PRO A 103 3.26 9.81 23.86
CA PRO A 103 4.39 10.04 22.96
C PRO A 103 3.99 9.82 21.51
N SER A 104 4.85 10.27 20.59
CA SER A 104 4.66 10.00 19.16
C SER A 104 4.97 8.53 18.87
N PHE A 105 4.52 8.04 17.71
CA PHE A 105 4.63 6.61 17.36
C PHE A 105 5.02 6.41 15.90
N GLY A 106 5.92 5.48 15.64
CA GLY A 106 6.34 5.07 14.29
C GLY A 106 7.85 5.18 14.09
N ASP A 107 8.27 5.17 12.83
CA ASP A 107 9.67 5.11 12.40
C ASP A 107 10.49 6.32 12.91
N GLU A 108 11.72 6.09 13.36
CA GLU A 108 12.65 7.15 13.79
C GLU A 108 13.32 7.85 12.60
N ASN A 109 13.38 7.20 11.44
CA ASN A 109 13.93 7.72 10.19
C ASN A 109 12.84 8.08 9.18
N ALA A 110 11.62 8.34 9.66
CA ALA A 110 10.46 8.57 8.80
C ALA A 110 10.70 9.68 7.76
N ASN A 111 10.33 9.41 6.51
CA ASN A 111 10.27 10.39 5.43
C ASN A 111 8.91 11.09 5.38
N ALA A 112 7.88 10.49 6.00
CA ALA A 112 6.53 11.01 6.09
C ALA A 112 6.04 11.14 7.54
N VAL A 113 5.27 12.19 7.83
CA VAL A 113 4.81 12.47 9.19
C VAL A 113 3.35 12.84 9.20
N VAL A 114 2.55 12.25 10.10
CA VAL A 114 1.16 12.64 10.33
C VAL A 114 1.09 13.52 11.58
N VAL A 115 0.48 14.70 11.48
CA VAL A 115 0.31 15.61 12.63
C VAL A 115 -1.18 15.79 12.95
N GLY A 116 -1.58 15.20 14.08
CA GLY A 116 -2.93 15.30 14.66
C GLY A 116 -3.11 16.44 15.66
N LEU A 117 -4.32 16.54 16.20
CA LEU A 117 -4.70 17.51 17.23
C LEU A 117 -4.12 17.13 18.61
N ALA A 118 -4.74 16.11 19.23
CA ALA A 118 -4.45 15.66 20.59
C ALA A 118 -5.05 14.26 20.82
N PRO A 119 -4.58 13.50 21.82
CA PRO A 119 -5.16 12.20 22.17
C PRO A 119 -6.63 12.29 22.62
N ALA A 120 -7.41 11.28 22.27
CA ALA A 120 -8.75 11.10 22.84
C ALA A 120 -8.69 10.61 24.29
N ALA A 121 -9.61 11.08 25.12
CA ALA A 121 -9.70 10.73 26.53
C ALA A 121 -9.82 9.22 26.82
N ASN A 122 -10.47 8.47 25.91
CA ASN A 122 -10.62 7.00 25.99
C ASN A 122 -9.92 6.25 24.84
N GLY A 123 -9.12 6.96 24.03
CA GLY A 123 -8.23 6.39 23.02
C GLY A 123 -6.80 6.40 23.56
N GLY A 124 -5.94 7.26 23.01
CA GLY A 124 -4.54 7.38 23.45
C GLY A 124 -4.33 7.61 24.95
N ASN A 125 -5.21 8.34 25.65
CA ASN A 125 -5.07 8.49 27.12
C ASN A 125 -5.35 7.20 27.91
N ARG A 126 -6.03 6.23 27.29
CA ARG A 126 -6.21 4.88 27.82
C ARG A 126 -5.06 3.97 27.37
N THR A 127 -4.76 3.98 26.08
CA THR A 127 -3.89 2.98 25.43
C THR A 127 -2.41 3.35 25.43
N GLY A 128 -2.04 4.59 25.71
CA GLY A 128 -0.64 5.05 25.68
C GLY A 128 -0.05 5.22 24.28
N ARG A 129 -0.81 4.98 23.20
CA ARG A 129 -0.37 5.16 21.81
C ARG A 129 -1.30 6.09 21.05
N VAL A 130 -0.73 6.99 20.25
CA VAL A 130 -1.48 8.00 19.49
C VAL A 130 -2.45 7.31 18.51
N PHE A 131 -3.66 7.87 18.35
CA PHE A 131 -4.74 7.31 17.52
C PHE A 131 -5.11 5.84 17.82
N THR A 132 -4.82 5.30 19.01
CA THR A 132 -5.06 3.87 19.29
C THR A 132 -6.24 3.68 20.24
N GLY A 133 -7.14 2.74 19.90
CA GLY A 133 -8.27 2.38 20.75
C GLY A 133 -9.47 3.34 20.67
N ASP A 134 -9.60 4.12 19.59
CA ASP A 134 -10.76 4.94 19.29
C ASP A 134 -11.13 4.88 17.81
N LYS A 135 -12.32 5.41 17.47
CA LYS A 135 -12.90 5.32 16.12
C LYS A 135 -12.13 6.12 15.08
N SER A 136 -11.42 7.17 15.49
CA SER A 136 -10.56 7.93 14.58
C SER A 136 -9.32 7.12 14.22
N GLY A 137 -8.77 6.39 15.20
CA GLY A 137 -7.75 5.37 15.03
C GLY A 137 -8.09 4.28 14.04
N ASP A 138 -9.27 3.67 14.20
CA ASP A 138 -9.75 2.60 13.31
C ASP A 138 -9.67 3.01 11.83
N TRP A 139 -10.09 4.24 11.52
CA TRP A 139 -10.02 4.80 10.17
C TRP A 139 -8.60 5.06 9.69
N LEU A 140 -7.78 5.69 10.52
CA LEU A 140 -6.42 6.08 10.15
C LEU A 140 -5.53 4.86 9.92
N PHE A 141 -5.51 3.89 10.84
CA PHE A 141 -4.64 2.72 10.73
C PHE A 141 -5.08 1.75 9.62
N ALA A 142 -6.38 1.60 9.38
CA ALA A 142 -6.86 0.83 8.24
C ALA A 142 -6.39 1.44 6.91
N ALA A 143 -6.46 2.77 6.77
CA ALA A 143 -5.97 3.47 5.58
C ALA A 143 -4.45 3.39 5.45
N LEU A 144 -3.70 3.60 6.54
CA LEU A 144 -2.24 3.45 6.57
C LEU A 144 -1.80 2.04 6.15
N HIS A 145 -2.51 0.99 6.56
CA HIS A 145 -2.24 -0.38 6.14
C HIS A 145 -2.51 -0.57 4.65
N ARG A 146 -3.65 -0.06 4.13
CA ARG A 146 -3.97 -0.15 2.70
C ARG A 146 -2.94 0.53 1.80
N VAL A 147 -2.35 1.64 2.25
CA VAL A 147 -1.27 2.32 1.51
C VAL A 147 0.14 1.84 1.88
N GLY A 148 0.25 0.78 2.71
CA GLY A 148 1.49 0.09 3.04
C GLY A 148 2.41 0.78 4.06
N TYR A 149 1.91 1.71 4.87
CA TYR A 149 2.67 2.34 5.97
C TYR A 149 2.61 1.55 7.28
N ALA A 150 1.54 0.78 7.50
CA ALA A 150 1.29 0.04 8.73
C ALA A 150 1.35 -1.47 8.52
N SER A 151 1.94 -2.21 9.47
CA SER A 151 2.05 -3.68 9.41
C SER A 151 0.72 -4.42 9.56
N GLN A 152 -0.30 -3.77 10.12
CA GLN A 152 -1.64 -4.33 10.31
C GLN A 152 -2.72 -3.25 10.24
N PRO A 153 -3.98 -3.59 9.91
CA PRO A 153 -5.05 -2.61 9.71
C PRO A 153 -5.70 -2.12 11.02
N THR A 154 -5.35 -2.68 12.18
CA THR A 154 -5.99 -2.37 13.46
C THR A 154 -4.97 -1.93 14.52
N ALA A 155 -5.38 -0.98 15.37
CA ALA A 155 -4.60 -0.47 16.49
C ALA A 155 -5.48 -0.46 17.75
N THR A 156 -5.39 -1.51 18.55
CA THR A 156 -6.32 -1.74 19.67
C THR A 156 -5.75 -1.21 20.99
N HIS A 157 -4.48 -1.53 21.28
CA HIS A 157 -3.75 -1.16 22.49
C HIS A 157 -2.25 -1.07 22.22
N SER A 158 -1.49 -0.40 23.07
CA SER A 158 -0.04 -0.51 23.06
C SER A 158 0.38 -1.97 23.32
N GLY A 159 1.30 -2.49 22.50
CA GLY A 159 1.80 -3.86 22.60
C GLY A 159 1.13 -4.87 21.67
N ASP A 160 0.20 -4.44 20.81
CA ASP A 160 -0.47 -5.29 19.81
C ASP A 160 0.38 -5.64 18.57
N GLY A 161 1.69 -5.35 18.59
CA GLY A 161 2.61 -5.70 17.49
C GLY A 161 2.55 -4.78 16.25
N LEU A 162 1.70 -3.75 16.26
CA LEU A 162 1.64 -2.78 15.17
C LEU A 162 2.98 -2.02 15.04
N GLU A 163 3.47 -1.94 13.81
CA GLU A 163 4.67 -1.19 13.40
C GLU A 163 4.33 -0.26 12.24
N LEU A 164 5.05 0.86 12.14
CA LEU A 164 4.97 1.79 11.00
C LEU A 164 6.34 1.88 10.33
N SER A 165 6.37 1.81 9.01
CA SER A 165 7.61 1.88 8.20
C SER A 165 7.59 3.14 7.35
N GLY A 166 8.63 3.97 7.41
CA GLY A 166 8.71 5.24 6.67
C GLY A 166 7.79 6.36 7.19
N LEU A 167 6.92 6.08 8.17
CA LEU A 167 5.97 7.05 8.71
C LEU A 167 5.99 7.13 10.23
N ARG A 168 5.84 8.36 10.73
CA ARG A 168 5.67 8.67 12.15
C ARG A 168 4.44 9.53 12.41
N ILE A 169 3.71 9.23 13.49
CA ILE A 169 2.50 9.95 13.89
C ILE A 169 2.78 10.79 15.13
N LEU A 170 2.51 12.09 15.02
CA LEU A 170 2.74 13.14 16.00
C LEU A 170 1.42 13.81 16.38
N ALA A 171 1.44 14.63 17.41
CA ALA A 171 0.31 15.48 17.81
C ALA A 171 0.76 16.87 18.25
N GLY A 172 -0.03 17.88 17.91
CA GLY A 172 0.20 19.26 18.36
C GLY A 172 0.07 19.45 19.87
N VAL A 173 -0.76 18.64 20.54
CA VAL A 173 -0.86 18.55 22.00
C VAL A 173 -0.80 17.09 22.44
N ARG A 174 0.05 16.77 23.43
CA ARG A 174 0.32 15.37 23.84
C ARG A 174 -0.59 14.84 24.94
N CYS A 175 -1.41 15.68 25.56
CA CYS A 175 -2.35 15.27 26.60
C CYS A 175 -3.78 15.34 26.09
N ALA A 176 -4.65 14.42 26.53
CA ALA A 176 -6.07 14.52 26.22
C ALA A 176 -6.66 15.82 26.81
N PRO A 177 -7.29 16.68 26.00
CA PRO A 177 -7.99 17.85 26.49
C PRO A 177 -9.48 17.56 26.71
N PRO A 178 -10.13 18.24 27.69
CA PRO A 178 -11.59 18.26 27.79
C PRO A 178 -12.23 18.62 26.44
N GLU A 179 -13.30 17.90 26.08
CA GLU A 179 -14.03 18.05 24.80
C GLU A 179 -13.17 17.93 23.53
N ASN A 180 -11.95 17.38 23.63
CA ASN A 180 -10.95 17.41 22.56
C ASN A 180 -10.60 18.85 22.12
N LYS A 181 -10.62 19.82 23.04
CA LYS A 181 -10.32 21.24 22.77
C LYS A 181 -9.18 21.73 23.67
N PRO A 182 -7.93 21.71 23.20
CA PRO A 182 -6.85 22.37 23.91
C PRO A 182 -7.02 23.90 23.80
N THR A 183 -6.62 24.60 24.86
CA THR A 183 -6.52 26.06 24.87
C THR A 183 -5.30 26.51 24.07
N VAL A 184 -5.25 27.80 23.74
CA VAL A 184 -4.07 28.43 23.11
C VAL A 184 -2.83 28.27 23.99
N ALA A 185 -2.96 28.49 25.31
CA ALA A 185 -1.84 28.35 26.25
C ALA A 185 -1.31 26.91 26.31
N GLU A 186 -2.19 25.91 26.25
CA GLU A 186 -1.79 24.49 26.23
C GLU A 186 -1.12 24.10 24.91
N ARG A 187 -1.63 24.58 23.78
CA ARG A 187 -0.96 24.41 22.48
C ARG A 187 0.44 25.02 22.51
N ASP A 188 0.56 26.25 22.99
CA ASP A 188 1.83 26.97 23.00
C ASP A 188 2.82 26.38 24.00
N THR A 189 2.33 25.86 25.14
CA THR A 189 3.15 25.09 26.09
C THR A 189 3.67 23.79 25.49
N CYS A 190 2.87 23.10 24.66
CA CYS A 190 3.25 21.83 24.06
C CYS A 190 4.11 21.99 22.79
N ALA A 191 4.13 23.19 22.19
CA ALA A 191 4.78 23.48 20.92
C ALA A 191 6.28 23.11 20.86
N PRO A 192 7.12 23.36 21.89
CA PRO A 192 8.53 23.00 21.83
C PRO A 192 8.80 21.50 21.64
N TRP A 193 7.89 20.63 22.09
CA TRP A 193 7.99 19.20 21.82
C TRP A 193 7.82 18.87 20.33
N LEU A 194 6.85 19.49 19.66
CA LEU A 194 6.63 19.34 18.22
C LEU A 194 7.80 19.94 17.42
N ASP A 195 8.29 21.11 17.84
CA ASP A 195 9.42 21.76 17.19
C ASP A 195 10.67 20.86 17.22
N ARG A 196 10.95 20.25 18.38
CA ARG A 196 12.10 19.35 18.50
C ARG A 196 11.94 18.09 17.67
N GLU A 197 10.76 17.49 17.62
CA GLU A 197 10.52 16.30 16.77
C GLU A 197 10.77 16.62 15.29
N LEU A 198 10.20 17.71 14.79
CA LEU A 198 10.40 18.12 13.40
C LEU A 198 11.87 18.47 13.11
N SER A 199 12.58 19.07 14.08
CA SER A 199 14.02 19.33 13.97
C SER A 199 14.84 18.05 13.92
N LEU A 200 14.47 17.02 14.68
CA LEU A 200 15.18 15.73 14.69
C LEU A 200 14.89 14.91 13.43
N LEU A 201 13.67 15.02 12.88
CA LEU A 201 13.26 14.35 11.64
C LEU A 201 13.71 15.10 10.38
N ALA A 202 14.06 16.38 10.46
CA ALA A 202 14.41 17.22 9.32
C ALA A 202 15.36 16.57 8.29
N PRO A 203 16.39 15.77 8.69
CA PRO A 203 17.28 15.12 7.72
C PRO A 203 16.60 14.12 6.76
N THR A 204 15.57 13.40 7.22
CA THR A 204 14.86 12.37 6.45
C THR A 204 13.50 12.85 5.95
N LEU A 205 12.92 13.85 6.63
CA LEU A 205 11.58 14.34 6.39
C LEU A 205 11.42 14.96 5.00
N LYS A 206 10.44 14.45 4.25
CA LYS A 206 10.03 14.97 2.93
C LYS A 206 8.60 15.51 2.93
N VAL A 207 7.72 14.92 3.73
CA VAL A 207 6.29 15.24 3.69
C VAL A 207 5.63 15.19 5.07
N ILE A 208 4.72 16.14 5.31
CA ILE A 208 3.91 16.22 6.51
C ILE A 208 2.42 16.21 6.13
N LEU A 209 1.66 15.23 6.59
CA LEU A 209 0.20 15.21 6.52
C LEU A 209 -0.41 15.85 7.76
N ALA A 210 -1.05 17.00 7.61
CA ALA A 210 -1.80 17.66 8.67
C ALA A 210 -3.27 17.22 8.71
N LEU A 211 -3.69 16.63 9.84
CA LEU A 211 -5.08 16.23 10.06
C LEU A 211 -5.90 17.39 10.66
N GLY A 212 -6.68 18.04 9.82
CA GLY A 212 -7.53 19.17 10.15
C GLY A 212 -6.78 20.50 10.26
N ALA A 213 -7.54 21.59 10.35
CA ALA A 213 -6.99 22.95 10.41
C ALA A 213 -6.07 23.20 11.61
N PHE A 214 -6.28 22.50 12.74
CA PHE A 214 -5.40 22.62 13.90
C PHE A 214 -4.02 22.00 13.65
N GLY A 215 -3.96 20.79 13.07
CA GLY A 215 -2.68 20.15 12.70
C GLY A 215 -1.92 21.03 11.71
N TRP A 216 -2.63 21.54 10.70
CA TRP A 216 -2.09 22.46 9.69
C TRP A 216 -1.47 23.71 10.32
N ASP A 217 -2.22 24.37 11.19
CA ASP A 217 -1.74 25.58 11.88
C ASP A 217 -0.60 25.29 12.85
N SER A 218 -0.57 24.11 13.47
CA SER A 218 0.51 23.69 14.36
C SER A 218 1.81 23.51 13.58
N VAL A 219 1.76 22.86 12.42
CA VAL A 219 2.92 22.69 11.53
C VAL A 219 3.41 24.03 11.01
N LEU A 220 2.52 24.89 10.49
CA LEU A 220 2.93 26.21 9.99
C LEU A 220 3.52 27.14 11.07
N ARG A 221 3.15 26.93 12.35
CA ARG A 221 3.75 27.67 13.47
C ARG A 221 5.11 27.09 13.85
N ALA A 222 5.25 25.76 13.87
CA ALA A 222 6.50 25.08 14.12
C ALA A 222 7.54 25.43 13.04
N ALA A 223 7.17 25.34 11.77
CA ALA A 223 7.98 25.76 10.63
C ALA A 223 8.57 27.16 10.83
N ARG A 224 7.74 28.15 11.22
CA ARG A 224 8.22 29.52 11.49
C ARG A 224 9.21 29.61 12.66
N ARG A 225 9.00 28.85 13.74
CA ARG A 225 9.91 28.83 14.90
C ARG A 225 11.23 28.15 14.59
N LEU A 226 11.21 27.14 13.70
CA LEU A 226 12.38 26.43 13.20
C LEU A 226 13.13 27.19 12.10
N GLY A 227 12.64 28.39 11.71
CA GLY A 227 13.26 29.19 10.66
C GLY A 227 12.96 28.72 9.23
N TRP A 228 12.01 27.81 9.05
CA TRP A 228 11.58 27.36 7.71
C TRP A 228 10.78 28.48 7.01
N THR A 229 10.96 28.60 5.70
CA THR A 229 10.20 29.54 4.87
C THR A 229 8.78 29.04 4.68
N VAL A 230 7.81 29.81 5.17
CA VAL A 230 6.38 29.59 4.92
C VAL A 230 5.88 30.58 3.86
N PRO A 231 5.21 30.13 2.79
CA PRO A 231 4.70 31.03 1.75
C PRO A 231 3.81 32.17 2.27
N ARG A 232 3.82 33.29 1.54
CA ARG A 232 2.98 34.47 1.81
C ARG A 232 2.05 34.73 0.62
N PRO A 233 0.73 34.94 0.83
CA PRO A 233 0.01 34.98 2.11
C PRO A 233 -0.02 33.61 2.82
N LYS A 234 -0.34 33.59 4.14
CA LYS A 234 -0.40 32.34 4.92
C LYS A 234 -1.29 31.32 4.19
N PRO A 235 -0.78 30.12 3.89
CA PRO A 235 -1.55 29.09 3.21
C PRO A 235 -2.80 28.71 3.99
N ARG A 236 -3.92 28.59 3.27
CA ARG A 236 -5.21 28.17 3.84
C ARG A 236 -5.26 26.65 3.91
N PHE A 237 -5.83 26.14 4.99
CA PHE A 237 -6.10 24.71 5.12
C PHE A 237 -7.18 24.26 4.12
N GLY A 238 -6.96 23.11 3.50
CA GLY A 238 -7.91 22.38 2.68
C GLY A 238 -7.55 20.89 2.63
N HIS A 239 -8.51 20.03 2.35
CA HIS A 239 -8.19 18.62 2.06
C HIS A 239 -7.49 18.51 0.70
N ALA A 240 -6.45 17.69 0.64
CA ALA A 240 -5.48 17.58 -0.45
C ALA A 240 -4.75 18.88 -0.82
N ALA A 241 -4.78 19.91 0.05
CA ALA A 241 -4.00 21.13 -0.18
C ALA A 241 -2.51 20.83 0.06
N GLU A 242 -1.65 21.16 -0.91
CA GLU A 242 -0.20 20.98 -0.83
C GLU A 242 0.51 22.34 -0.73
N VAL A 243 1.53 22.42 0.11
CA VAL A 243 2.36 23.62 0.32
C VAL A 243 3.80 23.19 0.52
N THR A 244 4.72 23.71 -0.28
CA THR A 244 6.16 23.54 -0.06
C THR A 244 6.64 24.48 1.05
N LEU A 245 7.38 23.92 2.00
CA LEU A 245 8.10 24.62 3.05
C LEU A 245 9.60 24.46 2.78
N GLU A 246 10.36 25.55 2.83
CA GLU A 246 11.81 25.49 2.62
C GLU A 246 12.53 25.48 3.97
N LEU A 247 13.49 24.58 4.12
CA LEU A 247 14.31 24.46 5.32
C LEU A 247 15.49 25.45 5.25
N PRO A 248 16.09 25.83 6.40
CA PRO A 248 17.22 26.76 6.44
C PRO A 248 18.46 26.29 5.67
N ASP A 249 18.59 24.99 5.44
CA ASP A 249 19.68 24.35 4.69
C ASP A 249 19.41 24.25 3.18
N GLY A 250 18.26 24.77 2.71
CA GLY A 250 17.83 24.71 1.31
C GLY A 250 17.03 23.45 0.96
N GLY A 251 16.84 22.52 1.90
CA GLY A 251 15.92 21.39 1.72
C GLY A 251 14.46 21.83 1.63
N THR A 252 13.59 20.93 1.18
CA THR A 252 12.14 21.20 1.11
C THR A 252 11.33 20.10 1.77
N VAL A 253 10.22 20.48 2.38
CA VAL A 253 9.22 19.59 2.96
C VAL A 253 7.85 19.99 2.44
N THR A 254 7.09 19.03 1.92
CA THR A 254 5.72 19.26 1.45
C THR A 254 4.73 19.07 2.59
N LEU A 255 3.96 20.11 2.91
CA LEU A 255 2.82 20.04 3.82
C LEU A 255 1.55 19.72 3.04
N VAL A 256 0.92 18.61 3.35
CA VAL A 256 -0.35 18.14 2.78
C VAL A 256 -1.46 18.25 3.81
N GLY A 257 -2.62 18.80 3.43
CA GLY A 257 -3.78 18.93 4.29
C GLY A 257 -4.76 17.77 4.10
N SER A 258 -5.36 17.28 5.18
CA SER A 258 -6.52 16.39 5.10
C SER A 258 -7.57 16.78 6.13
N PHE A 259 -8.85 16.55 5.83
CA PHE A 259 -9.87 16.61 6.88
C PHE A 259 -9.55 15.60 7.98
N HIS A 260 -9.87 15.96 9.22
CA HIS A 260 -9.60 15.07 10.35
C HIS A 260 -10.47 13.80 10.24
N VAL A 261 -9.93 12.65 10.61
CA VAL A 261 -10.62 11.34 10.69
C VAL A 261 -11.63 11.24 11.85
N SER A 262 -12.25 12.36 12.24
CA SER A 262 -13.26 12.37 13.31
C SER A 262 -14.55 11.73 12.82
N GLN A 263 -15.30 11.10 13.73
CA GLN A 263 -16.61 10.53 13.39
C GLN A 263 -17.55 11.53 12.73
N HIS A 264 -17.47 12.80 13.12
CA HIS A 264 -18.25 13.85 12.47
C HIS A 264 -17.95 13.95 10.96
N ASN A 265 -16.68 13.91 10.55
CA ASN A 265 -16.32 14.02 9.14
C ASN A 265 -16.58 12.73 8.37
N THR A 266 -16.33 11.57 8.99
CA THR A 266 -16.46 10.27 8.32
C THR A 266 -17.92 9.85 8.18
N PHE A 267 -18.76 10.07 9.18
CA PHE A 267 -20.19 9.74 9.11
C PHE A 267 -20.99 10.69 8.21
N THR A 268 -20.55 11.94 8.05
CA THR A 268 -21.22 12.91 7.17
C THR A 268 -20.77 12.81 5.71
N GLY A 269 -19.82 11.94 5.39
CA GLY A 269 -19.22 11.82 4.06
C GLY A 269 -18.31 13.00 3.68
N ARG A 270 -18.03 13.94 4.61
CA ARG A 270 -17.08 15.03 4.39
C ARG A 270 -15.66 14.52 4.15
N LEU A 271 -15.33 13.36 4.71
CA LEU A 271 -14.14 12.59 4.39
C LEU A 271 -14.56 11.14 4.14
N THR A 272 -14.28 10.61 2.95
CA THR A 272 -14.49 9.19 2.62
C THR A 272 -13.20 8.39 2.75
N GLU A 273 -13.29 7.05 2.73
CA GLU A 273 -12.11 6.18 2.74
C GLU A 273 -11.26 6.42 1.50
N GLN A 274 -11.88 6.54 0.31
CA GLN A 274 -11.14 6.79 -0.93
C GLN A 274 -10.37 8.11 -0.90
N MET A 275 -10.96 9.16 -0.30
CA MET A 275 -10.28 10.45 -0.12
C MET A 275 -9.07 10.34 0.83
N LEU A 276 -9.22 9.58 1.91
CA LEU A 276 -8.13 9.36 2.86
C LEU A 276 -7.02 8.50 2.24
N ASP A 277 -7.37 7.46 1.50
CA ASP A 277 -6.41 6.59 0.82
C ASP A 277 -5.65 7.35 -0.28
N ALA A 278 -6.35 8.19 -1.05
CA ALA A 278 -5.74 9.03 -2.08
C ALA A 278 -4.73 10.02 -1.49
N VAL A 279 -5.07 10.72 -0.40
CA VAL A 279 -4.13 11.67 0.22
C VAL A 279 -2.95 10.96 0.87
N LEU A 280 -3.14 9.78 1.46
CA LEU A 280 -2.06 8.99 2.04
C LEU A 280 -1.15 8.37 0.97
N SER A 281 -1.71 7.93 -0.16
CA SER A 281 -0.94 7.48 -1.32
C SER A 281 -0.09 8.61 -1.89
N ARG A 282 -0.65 9.82 -1.97
CA ARG A 282 0.09 11.02 -2.37
C ARG A 282 1.19 11.37 -1.38
N VAL A 283 0.95 11.24 -0.08
CA VAL A 283 1.97 11.40 0.95
C VAL A 283 3.09 10.39 0.75
N ARG A 284 2.79 9.12 0.45
CA ARG A 284 3.82 8.12 0.12
C ARG A 284 4.67 8.49 -1.09
N GLN A 285 4.05 8.86 -2.19
CA GLN A 285 4.77 9.34 -3.38
C GLN A 285 5.71 10.51 -3.08
N LEU A 286 5.26 11.47 -2.25
CA LEU A 286 6.07 12.61 -1.83
C LEU A 286 7.17 12.24 -0.84
N GLY A 287 6.94 11.24 0.01
CA GLY A 287 7.88 10.70 0.98
C GLY A 287 9.05 9.98 0.31
N ASP A 288 8.74 9.16 -0.68
CA ASP A 288 9.70 8.36 -1.44
C ASP A 288 10.51 9.24 -2.43
N GLY A 289 9.97 10.42 -2.78
CA GLY A 289 10.59 11.42 -3.66
C GLY A 289 10.53 11.04 -5.15
N ASP A 290 10.78 12.01 -6.05
CA ASP A 290 11.06 11.76 -7.48
C ASP A 290 12.46 11.14 -7.68
N SER A 291 12.89 10.29 -6.74
CA SER A 291 14.20 9.65 -6.72
C SER A 291 14.19 8.51 -7.75
N ASP A 292 15.01 8.64 -8.79
CA ASP A 292 15.53 7.50 -9.53
C ASP A 292 15.92 6.38 -8.54
N GLY A 293 15.36 5.20 -8.77
CA GLY A 293 15.30 4.11 -7.81
C GLY A 293 16.67 3.63 -7.30
N ALA A 294 16.88 3.81 -6.00
CA ALA A 294 17.84 3.05 -5.22
C ALA A 294 17.36 2.93 -3.76
N GLU A 295 16.35 2.09 -3.50
CA GLU A 295 16.14 1.53 -2.17
C GLU A 295 16.55 0.05 -2.16
N THR A 296 17.37 -0.33 -1.19
CA THR A 296 17.66 -1.72 -0.81
C THR A 296 16.52 -2.33 0.02
N GLY A 297 15.26 -2.10 -0.39
CA GLY A 297 14.15 -2.97 -0.02
C GLY A 297 14.19 -4.18 -0.95
N GLN A 298 14.28 -5.40 -0.41
CA GLN A 298 14.21 -6.59 -1.27
C GLN A 298 12.84 -6.61 -1.96
N SER A 299 12.80 -6.30 -3.26
CA SER A 299 11.59 -6.40 -4.06
C SER A 299 11.04 -7.82 -3.95
N VAL A 300 9.71 -7.99 -3.98
CA VAL A 300 9.08 -9.32 -4.01
C VAL A 300 8.30 -9.50 -5.30
N ASP A 301 8.24 -10.72 -5.83
CA ASP A 301 7.41 -11.00 -7.01
C ASP A 301 5.91 -11.14 -6.66
N ASP A 302 5.05 -11.47 -7.62
CA ASP A 302 3.60 -11.61 -7.39
C ASP A 302 3.24 -12.84 -6.55
N LEU A 303 4.21 -13.74 -6.33
CA LEU A 303 4.07 -14.90 -5.46
C LEU A 303 4.67 -14.65 -4.06
N GLY A 304 5.14 -13.43 -3.78
CA GLY A 304 5.73 -13.03 -2.51
C GLY A 304 7.16 -13.53 -2.29
N HIS A 305 7.85 -14.00 -3.33
CA HIS A 305 9.24 -14.41 -3.23
C HIS A 305 10.18 -13.19 -3.34
N PRO A 306 11.20 -13.07 -2.47
CA PRO A 306 12.23 -12.05 -2.61
C PRO A 306 12.96 -12.14 -3.94
N VAL A 307 13.17 -10.99 -4.57
CA VAL A 307 13.92 -10.78 -5.81
C VAL A 307 15.09 -9.86 -5.46
N PRO A 308 16.29 -10.41 -5.20
CA PRO A 308 17.44 -9.64 -4.73
C PRO A 308 18.07 -8.86 -5.89
N LEU A 309 17.47 -7.72 -6.23
CA LEU A 309 18.02 -6.81 -7.24
C LEU A 309 19.12 -5.94 -6.62
N ALA A 310 20.25 -5.81 -7.30
CA ALA A 310 21.35 -4.93 -6.90
C ALA A 310 21.16 -3.47 -7.35
N GLY A 311 20.07 -3.20 -8.08
CA GLY A 311 19.76 -1.94 -8.74
C GLY A 311 18.84 -2.19 -9.94
N ARG A 312 18.66 -1.18 -10.80
CA ARG A 312 17.87 -1.32 -12.03
C ARG A 312 18.46 -2.43 -12.92
N PRO A 313 17.65 -3.43 -13.34
CA PRO A 313 18.09 -4.46 -14.27
C PRO A 313 18.42 -3.89 -15.66
N HIS A 314 19.55 -4.31 -16.22
CA HIS A 314 20.04 -3.94 -17.54
C HIS A 314 20.29 -5.15 -18.45
N ARG A 315 20.37 -6.37 -17.89
CA ARG A 315 20.62 -7.64 -18.59
C ARG A 315 19.49 -8.61 -18.30
N VAL A 316 18.35 -8.36 -18.93
CA VAL A 316 17.11 -9.07 -18.63
C VAL A 316 16.89 -10.24 -19.57
N ILE A 317 16.46 -11.37 -19.01
CA ILE A 317 15.94 -12.48 -19.76
C ILE A 317 14.44 -12.60 -19.51
N SER A 318 13.63 -12.63 -20.56
CA SER A 318 12.20 -12.86 -20.45
C SER A 318 11.83 -14.25 -20.94
N LEU A 319 11.12 -15.01 -20.10
CA LEU A 319 10.67 -16.37 -20.41
C LEU A 319 9.26 -16.42 -21.02
N VAL A 320 8.65 -15.28 -21.35
CA VAL A 320 7.26 -15.17 -21.81
C VAL A 320 7.15 -14.15 -22.95
N PRO A 321 6.44 -14.45 -24.07
CA PRO A 321 6.25 -13.52 -25.18
C PRO A 321 5.65 -12.16 -24.79
N SER A 322 4.54 -12.15 -24.06
CA SER A 322 3.87 -10.91 -23.64
C SER A 322 4.76 -10.02 -22.77
N LEU A 323 5.50 -10.61 -21.84
CA LEU A 323 6.46 -9.90 -20.99
C LEU A 323 7.65 -9.38 -21.80
N SER A 324 8.11 -10.14 -22.81
CA SER A 324 9.18 -9.70 -23.71
C SER A 324 8.76 -8.45 -24.49
N GLU A 325 7.54 -8.45 -25.03
CA GLU A 325 6.99 -7.27 -25.71
C GLU A 325 6.86 -6.08 -24.75
N ALA A 326 6.33 -6.30 -23.54
CA ALA A 326 6.18 -5.25 -22.54
C ALA A 326 7.52 -4.62 -22.13
N ILE A 327 8.55 -5.45 -21.91
CA ILE A 327 9.89 -4.98 -21.55
C ILE A 327 10.54 -4.26 -22.73
N ALA A 328 10.44 -4.80 -23.95
CA ALA A 328 11.00 -4.15 -25.14
C ALA A 328 10.39 -2.77 -25.40
N ALA A 329 9.07 -2.64 -25.22
CA ALA A 329 8.36 -1.37 -25.40
C ALA A 329 8.64 -0.34 -24.31
N THR A 330 9.05 -0.78 -23.12
CA THR A 330 9.18 0.08 -21.92
C THR A 330 10.63 0.40 -21.58
N VAL A 331 11.50 -0.59 -21.67
CA VAL A 331 12.93 -0.52 -21.31
C VAL A 331 13.76 -1.01 -22.49
N PRO A 332 13.82 -0.24 -23.60
CA PRO A 332 14.49 -0.66 -24.81
C PRO A 332 15.98 -0.96 -24.53
N GLY A 333 16.47 -2.07 -25.09
CA GLY A 333 17.87 -2.50 -24.95
C GLY A 333 18.17 -3.36 -23.71
N ALA A 334 17.23 -3.56 -22.79
CA ALA A 334 17.47 -4.37 -21.59
C ALA A 334 17.45 -5.88 -21.85
N LEU A 335 16.73 -6.36 -22.87
CA LEU A 335 16.57 -7.78 -23.14
C LEU A 335 17.84 -8.38 -23.79
N VAL A 336 18.53 -9.24 -23.04
CA VAL A 336 19.68 -10.01 -23.55
C VAL A 336 19.29 -11.42 -24.00
N GLY A 337 18.16 -11.95 -23.53
CA GLY A 337 17.65 -13.25 -23.95
C GLY A 337 16.13 -13.39 -23.85
N VAL A 338 15.56 -14.15 -24.77
CA VAL A 338 14.11 -14.38 -24.89
C VAL A 338 13.82 -15.77 -25.44
N THR A 339 12.60 -16.26 -25.24
CA THR A 339 12.19 -17.56 -25.80
C THR A 339 12.10 -17.54 -27.34
N ASP A 340 12.05 -18.73 -27.94
CA ASP A 340 11.85 -18.91 -29.38
C ASP A 340 10.51 -18.33 -29.87
N TRP A 341 9.54 -18.20 -28.96
CA TRP A 341 8.19 -17.69 -29.23
C TRP A 341 8.09 -16.16 -29.17
N CYS A 342 9.12 -15.47 -28.71
CA CYS A 342 9.11 -14.01 -28.56
C CYS A 342 9.37 -13.32 -29.91
N THR A 343 8.32 -13.08 -30.68
CA THR A 343 8.39 -12.50 -32.03
C THR A 343 8.15 -10.98 -32.08
N HIS A 344 7.81 -10.37 -30.94
CA HIS A 344 7.46 -8.96 -30.83
C HIS A 344 8.43 -8.20 -29.90
N PRO A 345 8.90 -7.00 -30.31
CA PRO A 345 8.74 -6.41 -31.63
C PRO A 345 9.51 -7.20 -32.71
N PRO A 346 9.17 -7.06 -34.02
CA PRO A 346 9.78 -7.85 -35.09
C PRO A 346 11.31 -7.71 -35.22
N ASP A 347 11.87 -6.61 -34.74
CA ASP A 347 13.29 -6.29 -34.75
C ASP A 347 14.03 -6.68 -33.46
N LEU A 348 13.38 -7.40 -32.54
CA LEU A 348 13.93 -7.81 -31.26
C LEU A 348 15.27 -8.57 -31.38
N GLN A 349 16.34 -7.90 -30.94
CA GLN A 349 17.70 -8.45 -30.90
C GLN A 349 17.99 -9.05 -29.52
N ALA A 350 17.73 -10.35 -29.34
CA ALA A 350 18.03 -11.06 -28.10
C ALA A 350 18.37 -12.53 -28.36
N VAL A 351 19.17 -13.12 -27.46
CA VAL A 351 19.61 -14.51 -27.55
C VAL A 351 18.43 -15.46 -27.30
N ARG A 352 18.25 -16.46 -28.15
CA ARG A 352 17.15 -17.43 -28.05
C ARG A 352 17.43 -18.51 -27.01
N ILE A 353 16.54 -18.68 -26.03
CA ILE A 353 16.73 -19.57 -24.86
C ILE A 353 15.72 -20.73 -24.81
N ARG A 354 15.29 -21.23 -25.99
CA ARG A 354 14.29 -22.30 -26.13
C ARG A 354 12.88 -21.85 -25.75
N GLY A 355 12.03 -22.72 -25.19
CA GLY A 355 10.60 -22.47 -24.98
C GLY A 355 10.25 -22.06 -23.54
N THR A 356 9.05 -21.53 -23.34
CA THR A 356 8.54 -21.06 -22.04
C THR A 356 8.55 -22.15 -20.96
N LYS A 357 8.15 -23.38 -21.31
CA LYS A 357 8.09 -24.54 -20.41
C LYS A 357 9.34 -25.42 -20.41
N ASN A 358 10.38 -25.07 -21.18
CA ASN A 358 11.64 -25.82 -21.20
C ASN A 358 12.79 -24.90 -21.57
N PRO A 359 13.06 -23.84 -20.77
CA PRO A 359 14.12 -22.90 -21.08
C PRO A 359 15.50 -23.56 -20.98
N ASP A 360 16.45 -23.08 -21.78
CA ASP A 360 17.85 -23.52 -21.70
C ASP A 360 18.57 -22.84 -20.53
N LEU A 361 18.47 -23.45 -19.34
CA LEU A 361 19.03 -22.88 -18.10
C LEU A 361 20.55 -22.68 -18.17
N ALA A 362 21.28 -23.57 -18.85
CA ALA A 362 22.73 -23.44 -19.00
C ALA A 362 23.06 -22.19 -19.84
N ARG A 363 22.33 -21.98 -20.94
CA ARG A 363 22.46 -20.78 -21.76
C ARG A 363 22.06 -19.51 -20.99
N ILE A 364 21.00 -19.58 -20.17
CA ILE A 364 20.59 -18.47 -19.31
C ILE A 364 21.72 -18.06 -18.37
N CYS A 365 22.33 -19.01 -17.65
CA CYS A 365 23.43 -18.70 -16.72
C CYS A 365 24.65 -18.09 -17.43
N VAL A 366 25.00 -18.56 -18.64
CA VAL A 366 26.11 -18.00 -19.45
C VAL A 366 25.87 -16.54 -19.85
N LEU A 367 24.61 -16.13 -19.99
CA LEU A 367 24.27 -14.74 -20.33
C LEU A 367 24.38 -13.79 -19.14
N GLU A 368 24.62 -14.29 -17.92
CA GLU A 368 24.75 -13.50 -16.69
C GLU A 368 23.65 -12.44 -16.56
N PRO A 369 22.37 -12.86 -16.53
CA PRO A 369 21.27 -11.92 -16.36
C PRO A 369 21.26 -11.35 -14.95
N ASP A 370 20.94 -10.06 -14.83
CA ASP A 370 20.64 -9.41 -13.55
C ASP A 370 19.16 -9.54 -13.17
N LEU A 371 18.30 -9.96 -14.10
CA LEU A 371 16.91 -10.34 -13.85
C LEU A 371 16.41 -11.36 -14.88
N VAL A 372 15.72 -12.40 -14.41
CA VAL A 372 14.84 -13.24 -15.24
C VAL A 372 13.39 -12.91 -14.91
N VAL A 373 12.58 -12.61 -15.93
CA VAL A 373 11.13 -12.40 -15.77
C VAL A 373 10.39 -13.62 -16.29
N ALA A 374 9.50 -14.15 -15.46
CA ALA A 374 8.74 -15.37 -15.68
C ALA A 374 7.28 -15.17 -15.29
N ASN A 375 6.42 -16.14 -15.61
CA ASN A 375 5.02 -16.19 -15.21
C ASN A 375 4.68 -17.55 -14.60
N GLN A 376 3.83 -17.55 -13.57
CA GLN A 376 3.43 -18.73 -12.81
C GLN A 376 2.81 -19.82 -13.70
N GLU A 377 2.03 -19.45 -14.71
CA GLU A 377 1.29 -20.37 -15.56
C GLU A 377 2.13 -20.87 -16.75
N GLU A 378 2.94 -19.98 -17.33
CA GLU A 378 3.75 -20.27 -18.50
C GLU A 378 5.06 -20.99 -18.19
N ASN A 379 5.66 -20.77 -17.02
CA ASN A 379 6.96 -21.32 -16.67
C ASN A 379 6.85 -22.40 -15.60
N ARG A 380 7.63 -23.48 -15.73
CA ARG A 380 7.64 -24.56 -14.72
C ARG A 380 8.29 -24.05 -13.44
N LYS A 381 7.63 -24.27 -12.30
CA LYS A 381 8.16 -23.95 -10.97
C LYS A 381 9.59 -24.47 -10.76
N LEU A 382 9.86 -25.70 -11.22
CA LEU A 382 11.17 -26.34 -11.12
C LEU A 382 12.28 -25.52 -11.79
N ASP A 383 12.00 -24.93 -12.96
CA ASP A 383 13.00 -24.15 -13.70
C ASP A 383 13.26 -22.80 -13.03
N VAL A 384 12.21 -22.15 -12.49
CA VAL A 384 12.32 -20.94 -11.67
C VAL A 384 13.15 -21.21 -10.40
N GLU A 385 12.87 -22.30 -9.69
CA GLU A 385 13.60 -22.70 -8.48
C GLU A 385 15.08 -22.97 -8.77
N ARG A 386 15.39 -23.60 -9.92
CA ARG A 386 16.77 -23.83 -10.35
C ARG A 386 17.52 -22.54 -10.67
N LEU A 387 16.87 -21.58 -11.33
CA LEU A 387 17.47 -20.26 -11.61
C LEU A 387 17.77 -19.51 -10.30
N ARG A 388 16.82 -19.50 -9.36
CA ARG A 388 17.02 -18.92 -8.02
C ARG A 388 18.15 -19.58 -7.26
N ALA A 389 18.22 -20.92 -7.29
CA ALA A 389 19.30 -21.68 -6.66
C ALA A 389 20.68 -21.38 -7.28
N ALA A 390 20.72 -20.99 -8.55
CA ALA A 390 21.92 -20.52 -9.23
C ALA A 390 22.26 -19.03 -8.93
N GLY A 391 21.50 -18.38 -8.05
CA GLY A 391 21.72 -16.98 -7.64
C GLY A 391 21.14 -15.94 -8.61
N VAL A 392 20.37 -16.37 -9.62
CA VAL A 392 19.74 -15.45 -10.57
C VAL A 392 18.47 -14.85 -9.95
N PRO A 393 18.32 -13.51 -9.91
CA PRO A 393 17.07 -12.88 -9.49
C PRO A 393 15.95 -13.26 -10.46
N VAL A 394 14.82 -13.77 -9.95
CA VAL A 394 13.68 -14.16 -10.78
C VAL A 394 12.39 -13.49 -10.29
N TRP A 395 11.82 -12.66 -11.16
CA TRP A 395 10.50 -12.05 -10.97
C TRP A 395 9.42 -12.91 -11.63
N VAL A 396 8.52 -13.49 -10.84
CA VAL A 396 7.40 -14.28 -11.35
C VAL A 396 6.11 -13.46 -11.29
N THR A 397 5.45 -13.29 -12.43
CA THR A 397 4.12 -12.70 -12.50
C THR A 397 3.02 -13.73 -12.24
N ARG A 398 1.91 -13.29 -11.64
CA ARG A 398 0.70 -14.10 -11.48
C ARG A 398 -0.51 -13.31 -11.98
N ILE A 399 -1.14 -13.83 -13.03
CA ILE A 399 -2.21 -13.13 -13.72
C ILE A 399 -3.45 -14.03 -13.77
N ASP A 400 -4.52 -13.59 -13.11
CA ASP A 400 -5.82 -14.24 -13.10
C ASP A 400 -6.88 -13.38 -13.83
N GLY A 401 -6.63 -12.08 -14.04
CA GLY A 401 -7.51 -11.12 -14.72
C GLY A 401 -6.77 -9.85 -15.17
N ILE A 402 -7.48 -8.91 -15.81
CA ILE A 402 -6.91 -7.65 -16.31
C ILE A 402 -6.46 -6.74 -15.16
N ASP A 403 -7.17 -6.73 -14.03
CA ASP A 403 -6.81 -5.86 -12.90
C ASP A 403 -5.49 -6.35 -12.28
N GLU A 404 -5.32 -7.67 -12.11
CA GLU A 404 -4.07 -8.29 -11.70
C GLU A 404 -2.96 -8.06 -12.71
N ALA A 405 -3.24 -8.13 -14.02
CA ALA A 405 -2.29 -7.81 -15.07
C ALA A 405 -1.78 -6.36 -14.97
N LEU A 406 -2.69 -5.40 -14.79
CA LEU A 406 -2.35 -3.99 -14.67
C LEU A 406 -1.47 -3.74 -13.43
N ILE A 407 -1.86 -4.30 -12.28
CA ILE A 407 -1.08 -4.21 -11.03
C ILE A 407 0.30 -4.87 -11.22
N SER A 408 0.36 -6.09 -11.75
CA SER A 408 1.61 -6.82 -11.97
C SER A 408 2.58 -6.05 -12.86
N MET A 409 2.08 -5.42 -13.94
CA MET A 409 2.91 -4.58 -14.82
C MET A 409 3.37 -3.29 -14.14
N GLU A 410 2.52 -2.65 -13.34
CA GLU A 410 2.94 -1.49 -12.54
C GLU A 410 4.06 -1.84 -11.58
N ARG A 411 3.98 -2.99 -10.90
CA ARG A 411 5.01 -3.45 -9.99
C ARG A 411 6.29 -3.84 -10.72
N LEU A 412 6.19 -4.59 -11.81
CA LEU A 412 7.36 -4.96 -12.60
C LEU A 412 8.13 -3.72 -13.07
N PHE A 413 7.45 -2.72 -13.64
CA PHE A 413 8.12 -1.54 -14.16
C PHE A 413 8.50 -0.51 -13.08
N GLY A 414 7.63 -0.31 -12.09
CA GLY A 414 7.87 0.64 -11.00
C GLY A 414 8.85 0.11 -9.95
N GLU A 415 8.62 -1.10 -9.42
CA GLU A 415 9.45 -1.69 -8.36
C GLU A 415 10.72 -2.35 -8.91
N ALA A 416 10.63 -3.14 -9.98
CA ALA A 416 11.80 -3.87 -10.50
C ALA A 416 12.68 -2.98 -11.39
N PHE A 417 12.09 -2.27 -12.35
CA PHE A 417 12.84 -1.44 -13.30
C PHE A 417 13.05 0.00 -12.85
N GLY A 418 12.33 0.48 -11.83
CA GLY A 418 12.42 1.88 -11.37
C GLY A 418 12.06 2.88 -12.47
N VAL A 419 11.12 2.55 -13.36
CA VAL A 419 10.68 3.45 -14.44
C VAL A 419 9.26 3.95 -14.22
N PRO A 420 8.92 5.17 -14.70
CA PRO A 420 7.55 5.66 -14.66
C PRO A 420 6.57 4.74 -15.40
N THR A 421 5.30 4.80 -15.02
CA THR A 421 4.22 4.04 -15.65
C THR A 421 4.23 4.23 -17.17
N PRO A 422 4.38 3.15 -17.96
CA PRO A 422 4.46 3.26 -19.41
C PRO A 422 3.16 3.78 -20.02
N ALA A 423 3.26 4.56 -21.11
CA ALA A 423 2.09 5.14 -21.76
C ALA A 423 1.06 4.07 -22.21
N TRP A 424 1.54 2.91 -22.70
CA TRP A 424 0.66 1.80 -23.08
C TRP A 424 -0.09 1.22 -21.87
N LEU A 425 0.51 1.23 -20.67
CA LEU A 425 -0.10 0.70 -19.46
C LEU A 425 -1.21 1.64 -18.97
N SER A 426 -0.94 2.94 -18.95
CA SER A 426 -1.95 3.97 -18.68
C SER A 426 -3.12 3.87 -19.66
N ARG A 427 -2.82 3.67 -20.95
CA ARG A 427 -3.86 3.51 -21.98
C ARG A 427 -4.67 2.23 -21.80
N ALA A 428 -4.03 1.13 -21.44
CA ALA A 428 -4.72 -0.14 -21.17
C ALA A 428 -5.72 0.03 -20.02
N LYS A 429 -5.36 0.73 -18.93
CA LYS A 429 -6.28 1.05 -17.83
C LYS A 429 -7.54 1.78 -18.32
N GLU A 430 -7.38 2.80 -19.16
CA GLU A 430 -8.51 3.56 -19.72
C GLU A 430 -9.43 2.70 -20.60
N VAL A 431 -8.82 1.87 -21.47
CA VAL A 431 -9.54 0.99 -22.39
C VAL A 431 -10.37 -0.04 -21.62
N TRP A 432 -9.79 -0.66 -20.59
CA TRP A 432 -10.46 -1.73 -19.83
C TRP A 432 -11.37 -1.23 -18.71
N ALA A 433 -11.27 0.03 -18.30
CA ALA A 433 -12.24 0.68 -17.40
C ALA A 433 -13.58 1.02 -18.08
N SER A 434 -13.66 0.97 -19.41
CA SER A 434 -14.88 1.32 -20.14
C SER A 434 -15.99 0.27 -19.94
N ALA A 435 -17.24 0.71 -19.86
CA ALA A 435 -18.41 -0.20 -19.81
C ALA A 435 -18.53 -1.05 -21.10
N PRO A 436 -19.03 -2.29 -21.01
CA PRO A 436 -19.21 -3.15 -22.18
C PRO A 436 -20.13 -2.50 -23.21
N ARG A 437 -19.86 -2.78 -24.49
CA ARG A 437 -20.61 -2.22 -25.63
C ARG A 437 -21.27 -3.33 -26.42
N GLY A 438 -22.55 -3.15 -26.72
CA GLY A 438 -23.32 -4.10 -27.53
C GLY A 438 -24.00 -5.19 -26.70
N PRO A 439 -24.58 -6.22 -27.37
CA PRO A 439 -25.33 -7.28 -26.74
C PRO A 439 -24.40 -8.31 -26.11
N SER A 440 -24.93 -9.03 -25.11
CA SER A 440 -24.23 -10.17 -24.52
C SER A 440 -24.22 -11.36 -25.49
N LEU A 441 -23.06 -11.99 -25.66
CA LEU A 441 -22.87 -13.22 -26.44
C LEU A 441 -22.47 -14.36 -25.51
N ARG A 442 -22.92 -15.57 -25.80
CA ARG A 442 -22.47 -16.82 -25.19
C ARG A 442 -21.36 -17.41 -26.05
N VAL A 443 -20.14 -17.46 -25.51
CA VAL A 443 -18.96 -17.86 -26.27
C VAL A 443 -18.29 -19.09 -25.68
N VAL A 444 -17.67 -19.88 -26.56
CA VAL A 444 -16.67 -20.91 -26.18
C VAL A 444 -15.37 -20.55 -26.88
N VAL A 445 -14.25 -20.63 -26.15
CA VAL A 445 -12.93 -20.31 -26.70
C VAL A 445 -12.00 -21.52 -26.54
N PRO A 446 -11.88 -22.38 -27.57
CA PRO A 446 -10.86 -23.40 -27.62
C PRO A 446 -9.46 -22.80 -27.74
N VAL A 447 -8.50 -23.33 -26.98
CA VAL A 447 -7.08 -22.91 -27.01
C VAL A 447 -6.13 -24.07 -27.35
N TRP A 448 -6.65 -25.29 -27.36
CA TRP A 448 -5.92 -26.49 -27.77
C TRP A 448 -6.88 -27.52 -28.35
N ARG A 449 -6.38 -28.39 -29.25
CA ARG A 449 -7.20 -29.31 -30.03
C ARG A 449 -7.13 -30.78 -29.60
N ASP A 450 -5.97 -31.25 -29.14
CA ASP A 450 -5.76 -32.65 -28.76
C ASP A 450 -5.10 -32.79 -27.38
N PRO A 451 -5.88 -33.07 -26.31
CA PRO A 451 -7.35 -33.03 -26.28
C PRO A 451 -7.87 -31.59 -26.43
N TRP A 452 -9.17 -31.41 -26.70
CA TRP A 452 -9.77 -30.07 -26.68
C TRP A 452 -9.60 -29.46 -25.29
N LEU A 453 -9.03 -28.26 -25.24
CA LEU A 453 -8.99 -27.41 -24.05
C LEU A 453 -9.68 -26.09 -24.40
N ILE A 454 -10.62 -25.67 -23.57
CA ILE A 454 -11.30 -24.38 -23.71
C ILE A 454 -10.92 -23.45 -22.56
N VAL A 455 -11.04 -22.14 -22.75
CA VAL A 455 -10.88 -21.13 -21.69
C VAL A 455 -12.00 -21.30 -20.68
N GLY A 456 -11.67 -21.66 -19.44
CA GLY A 456 -12.62 -21.77 -18.34
C GLY A 456 -12.45 -20.67 -17.29
N SER A 457 -13.01 -20.87 -16.10
CA SER A 457 -13.08 -19.87 -15.04
C SER A 457 -11.69 -19.53 -14.50
N ASP A 458 -11.56 -18.39 -13.81
CA ASP A 458 -10.32 -18.01 -13.14
C ASP A 458 -9.13 -17.92 -14.10
N THR A 459 -9.35 -17.45 -15.33
CA THR A 459 -8.28 -17.20 -16.31
C THR A 459 -8.36 -15.75 -16.79
N TYR A 460 -7.21 -15.22 -17.19
CA TYR A 460 -7.13 -13.89 -17.80
C TYR A 460 -8.11 -13.74 -18.98
N GLY A 461 -8.15 -14.74 -19.87
CA GLY A 461 -9.07 -14.73 -21.01
C GLY A 461 -10.54 -14.75 -20.60
N HIS A 462 -10.91 -15.42 -19.51
CA HIS A 462 -12.27 -15.41 -18.98
C HIS A 462 -12.66 -14.02 -18.46
N ASP A 463 -11.81 -13.36 -17.68
CA ASP A 463 -12.07 -11.99 -17.20
C ASP A 463 -12.23 -10.99 -18.36
N LEU A 464 -11.42 -11.11 -19.43
CA LEU A 464 -11.59 -10.26 -20.62
C LEU A 464 -12.96 -10.45 -21.28
N ILE A 465 -13.42 -11.70 -21.41
CA ILE A 465 -14.72 -12.03 -21.99
C ILE A 465 -15.86 -11.44 -21.13
N GLU A 466 -15.80 -11.59 -19.81
CA GLU A 466 -16.83 -11.06 -18.92
C GLU A 466 -16.88 -9.52 -18.95
N ARG A 467 -15.73 -8.85 -19.07
CA ARG A 467 -15.66 -7.38 -19.20
C ARG A 467 -16.22 -6.83 -20.50
N LEU A 468 -16.32 -7.66 -21.54
CA LEU A 468 -17.05 -7.34 -22.77
C LEU A 468 -18.56 -7.52 -22.62
N GLY A 469 -19.03 -7.99 -21.45
CA GLY A 469 -20.42 -8.29 -21.18
C GLY A 469 -20.88 -9.62 -21.79
N TRP A 470 -19.95 -10.49 -22.17
CA TRP A 470 -20.24 -11.81 -22.74
C TRP A 470 -20.19 -12.89 -21.67
N VAL A 471 -20.82 -14.02 -21.96
CA VAL A 471 -20.84 -15.21 -21.10
C VAL A 471 -19.85 -16.23 -21.66
N ASN A 472 -18.77 -16.50 -20.95
CA ASN A 472 -17.87 -17.61 -21.27
C ASN A 472 -18.48 -18.94 -20.78
N LEU A 473 -18.98 -19.76 -21.69
CA LEU A 473 -19.59 -21.04 -21.36
C LEU A 473 -18.58 -22.05 -20.81
N GLY A 474 -17.30 -21.96 -21.19
CA GLY A 474 -16.25 -22.76 -20.58
C GLY A 474 -16.05 -22.44 -19.09
N GLY A 475 -16.37 -21.21 -18.68
CA GLY A 475 -16.33 -20.78 -17.27
C GLY A 475 -17.32 -21.54 -16.39
N LEU A 476 -18.43 -22.02 -16.94
CA LEU A 476 -19.46 -22.76 -16.22
C LEU A 476 -19.02 -24.16 -15.80
N VAL A 477 -17.92 -24.68 -16.38
CA VAL A 477 -17.35 -26.00 -16.08
C VAL A 477 -16.47 -25.97 -14.81
N GLY A 478 -16.14 -24.77 -14.28
CA GLY A 478 -15.48 -24.59 -12.98
C GLY A 478 -14.01 -25.04 -12.91
N ARG A 479 -13.29 -24.96 -14.04
CA ARG A 479 -11.84 -25.23 -14.14
C ARG A 479 -11.20 -24.17 -15.04
N ARG A 480 -9.89 -23.90 -14.86
CA ARG A 480 -9.14 -22.94 -15.72
C ARG A 480 -9.10 -23.32 -17.19
N TYR A 481 -8.75 -24.58 -17.48
CA TYR A 481 -8.69 -25.13 -18.84
C TYR A 481 -9.35 -26.51 -18.86
N PRO A 482 -10.69 -26.61 -18.86
CA PRO A 482 -11.38 -27.88 -18.90
C PRO A 482 -11.04 -28.63 -20.20
N ARG A 483 -10.73 -29.92 -20.04
CA ARG A 483 -10.66 -30.87 -21.15
C ARG A 483 -12.09 -31.21 -21.56
N THR A 484 -12.32 -31.25 -22.85
CA THR A 484 -13.66 -31.50 -23.40
C THR A 484 -13.58 -32.28 -24.72
N THR A 485 -14.72 -32.49 -25.37
CA THR A 485 -14.83 -33.00 -26.74
C THR A 485 -15.60 -32.02 -27.63
N ALA A 486 -15.59 -32.26 -28.95
CA ALA A 486 -16.38 -31.44 -29.87
C ALA A 486 -17.88 -31.56 -29.56
N GLU A 487 -18.36 -32.75 -29.21
CA GLU A 487 -19.76 -33.03 -28.87
C GLU A 487 -20.21 -32.26 -27.61
N GLU A 488 -19.34 -32.17 -26.61
CA GLU A 488 -19.60 -31.40 -25.40
C GLU A 488 -19.62 -29.88 -25.68
N ILE A 489 -18.72 -29.38 -26.54
CA ILE A 489 -18.75 -27.97 -26.99
C ILE A 489 -20.05 -27.66 -27.72
N LEU A 490 -20.50 -28.57 -28.61
CA LEU A 490 -21.79 -28.47 -29.31
C LEU A 490 -22.97 -28.41 -28.32
N ALA A 491 -22.94 -29.24 -27.28
CA ALA A 491 -23.99 -29.31 -26.26
C ALA A 491 -24.09 -28.06 -25.36
N LEU A 492 -23.07 -27.18 -25.33
CA LEU A 492 -23.14 -25.91 -24.60
C LEU A 492 -24.02 -24.86 -25.30
N GLU A 493 -24.34 -25.08 -26.58
CA GLU A 493 -25.12 -24.15 -27.42
C GLU A 493 -24.54 -22.71 -27.39
N PRO A 494 -23.29 -22.51 -27.84
CA PRO A 494 -22.72 -21.17 -27.96
C PRO A 494 -23.31 -20.40 -29.13
N ASP A 495 -23.41 -19.08 -28.98
CA ASP A 495 -23.73 -18.17 -30.10
C ASP A 495 -22.57 -18.16 -31.11
N VAL A 496 -21.33 -18.23 -30.61
CA VAL A 496 -20.12 -18.25 -31.43
C VAL A 496 -18.96 -18.97 -30.73
N VAL A 497 -18.14 -19.66 -31.51
CA VAL A 497 -16.85 -20.21 -31.07
C VAL A 497 -15.74 -19.27 -31.54
N LEU A 498 -14.89 -18.81 -30.63
CA LEU A 498 -13.74 -17.96 -30.96
C LEU A 498 -12.48 -18.83 -31.05
N LEU A 499 -11.81 -18.82 -32.19
CA LEU A 499 -10.64 -19.64 -32.47
C LEU A 499 -9.38 -18.77 -32.54
N PRO A 500 -8.56 -18.70 -31.47
CA PRO A 500 -7.33 -17.95 -31.50
C PRO A 500 -6.30 -18.62 -32.43
N ASP A 501 -5.39 -17.85 -33.02
CA ASP A 501 -4.26 -18.38 -33.80
C ASP A 501 -3.07 -18.86 -32.94
N GLU A 502 -3.12 -18.63 -31.62
CA GLU A 502 -2.14 -19.12 -30.64
C GLU A 502 -2.81 -19.40 -29.27
N PRO A 503 -2.32 -20.36 -28.46
CA PRO A 503 -1.11 -21.18 -28.67
C PRO A 503 -1.29 -22.32 -29.68
N TYR A 504 -2.53 -22.60 -30.11
CA TYR A 504 -2.82 -23.56 -31.17
C TYR A 504 -3.38 -22.85 -32.40
N PRO A 505 -2.71 -22.90 -33.56
CA PRO A 505 -3.18 -22.24 -34.79
C PRO A 505 -4.29 -23.07 -35.46
N PHE A 506 -5.54 -22.86 -35.05
CA PHE A 506 -6.69 -23.55 -35.65
C PHE A 506 -6.79 -23.25 -37.15
N SER A 507 -6.87 -24.31 -37.97
CA SER A 507 -7.11 -24.22 -39.41
C SER A 507 -8.57 -24.50 -39.74
N ALA A 508 -8.98 -24.21 -40.98
CA ALA A 508 -10.34 -24.50 -41.45
C ALA A 508 -10.74 -25.97 -41.30
N SER A 509 -9.78 -26.90 -41.41
CA SER A 509 -9.99 -28.36 -41.33
C SER A 509 -9.74 -28.96 -39.95
N ASP A 510 -9.44 -28.14 -38.92
CA ASP A 510 -9.09 -28.66 -37.60
C ASP A 510 -9.66 -27.82 -36.43
N GLY A 511 -10.59 -26.93 -36.74
CA GLY A 511 -11.45 -26.26 -35.78
C GLY A 511 -12.89 -26.23 -36.27
N PRO A 512 -13.19 -25.41 -37.30
CA PRO A 512 -14.55 -25.23 -37.82
C PRO A 512 -15.20 -26.51 -38.32
N GLU A 513 -14.45 -27.39 -39.01
CA GLU A 513 -14.98 -28.67 -39.50
C GLU A 513 -15.50 -29.56 -38.35
N ALA A 514 -14.73 -29.68 -37.27
CA ALA A 514 -15.07 -30.51 -36.13
C ALA A 514 -16.19 -29.93 -35.25
N LEU A 515 -16.43 -28.62 -35.33
CA LEU A 515 -17.44 -27.91 -34.55
C LEU A 515 -18.68 -27.53 -35.37
N ALA A 516 -18.80 -28.02 -36.60
CA ALA A 516 -19.97 -27.77 -37.43
C ALA A 516 -21.26 -28.26 -36.75
N PRO A 517 -22.39 -27.50 -36.80
CA PRO A 517 -22.61 -26.31 -37.61
C PRO A 517 -22.32 -24.97 -36.88
N LEU A 518 -21.61 -24.98 -35.75
CA LEU A 518 -21.36 -23.76 -34.97
C LEU A 518 -20.59 -22.72 -35.79
N ARG A 519 -20.95 -21.45 -35.60
CA ARG A 519 -20.20 -20.33 -36.16
C ARG A 519 -18.87 -20.21 -35.45
N CYS A 520 -17.77 -20.33 -36.20
CA CYS A 520 -16.42 -20.19 -35.69
C CYS A 520 -15.77 -18.92 -36.26
N LEU A 521 -15.23 -18.05 -35.39
CA LEU A 521 -14.52 -16.83 -35.79
C LEU A 521 -13.04 -16.92 -35.42
N PRO A 522 -12.12 -16.91 -36.40
CA PRO A 522 -10.70 -16.85 -36.12
C PRO A 522 -10.31 -15.45 -35.64
N PHE A 523 -9.34 -15.35 -34.73
CA PHE A 523 -8.83 -14.06 -34.26
C PHE A 523 -7.38 -14.15 -33.75
N PRO A 524 -6.66 -13.01 -33.63
CA PRO A 524 -5.31 -13.01 -33.06
C PRO A 524 -5.33 -13.39 -31.58
N GLY A 525 -4.75 -14.54 -31.22
CA GLY A 525 -4.69 -15.07 -29.85
C GLY A 525 -3.96 -14.14 -28.89
N ARG A 526 -3.03 -13.32 -29.39
CA ARG A 526 -2.40 -12.21 -28.68
C ARG A 526 -3.42 -11.28 -28.01
N SER A 527 -4.58 -11.08 -28.61
CA SER A 527 -5.65 -10.22 -28.06
C SER A 527 -6.37 -10.81 -26.84
N LEU A 528 -6.24 -12.11 -26.59
CA LEU A 528 -6.89 -12.78 -25.45
C LEU A 528 -5.90 -13.28 -24.41
N SER A 529 -4.66 -13.58 -24.81
CA SER A 529 -3.70 -14.27 -23.95
C SER A 529 -2.51 -13.41 -23.52
N TRP A 530 -2.24 -12.28 -24.18
CA TRP A 530 -1.10 -11.43 -23.83
C TRP A 530 -1.52 -10.27 -22.94
N TYR A 531 -0.88 -10.20 -21.77
CA TYR A 531 -0.93 -9.04 -20.88
C TYR A 531 0.38 -8.23 -21.04
N GLY A 532 0.25 -7.01 -21.55
CA GLY A 532 1.33 -6.15 -22.03
C GLY A 532 0.78 -5.06 -22.97
N PRO A 533 1.58 -4.50 -23.90
CA PRO A 533 1.11 -3.53 -24.88
C PRO A 533 -0.11 -3.98 -25.69
N ALA A 534 -0.25 -5.29 -25.94
CA ALA A 534 -1.42 -5.91 -26.58
C ALA A 534 -2.77 -5.52 -25.94
N MET A 535 -2.79 -5.25 -24.63
CA MET A 535 -4.02 -4.89 -23.91
C MET A 535 -4.70 -3.64 -24.46
N VAL A 536 -3.93 -2.71 -25.06
CA VAL A 536 -4.47 -1.47 -25.64
C VAL A 536 -5.38 -1.74 -26.83
N GLU A 537 -5.04 -2.73 -27.65
CA GLU A 537 -5.76 -3.06 -28.89
C GLU A 537 -6.76 -4.21 -28.70
N ALA A 538 -6.46 -5.11 -27.75
CA ALA A 538 -7.22 -6.32 -27.45
C ALA A 538 -8.73 -6.09 -27.38
N ARG A 539 -9.16 -5.08 -26.60
CA ARG A 539 -10.59 -4.78 -26.46
C ARG A 539 -11.25 -4.44 -27.80
N GLY A 540 -10.60 -3.63 -28.63
CA GLY A 540 -11.14 -3.22 -29.93
C GLY A 540 -11.27 -4.40 -30.89
N VAL A 541 -10.30 -5.32 -30.88
CA VAL A 541 -10.33 -6.57 -31.66
C VAL A 541 -11.47 -7.46 -31.19
N LEU A 542 -11.57 -7.72 -29.89
CA LEU A 542 -12.62 -8.58 -29.34
C LEU A 542 -14.03 -7.98 -29.55
N GLU A 543 -14.23 -6.68 -29.31
CA GLU A 543 -15.49 -6.00 -29.65
C GLU A 543 -15.83 -6.10 -31.15
N GLY A 544 -14.82 -6.20 -32.01
CA GLY A 544 -14.96 -6.47 -33.45
C GLY A 544 -15.59 -7.83 -33.73
N LEU A 545 -15.11 -8.88 -33.07
CA LEU A 545 -15.67 -10.23 -33.18
C LEU A 545 -17.13 -10.28 -32.75
N GLY A 546 -17.52 -9.52 -31.72
CA GLY A 546 -18.92 -9.46 -31.30
C GLY A 546 -19.85 -8.78 -32.31
N ARG A 547 -19.32 -7.86 -33.13
CA ARG A 547 -20.07 -7.29 -34.26
C ARG A 547 -20.17 -8.27 -35.41
N GLU A 548 -19.11 -9.02 -35.67
CA GLU A 548 -19.08 -10.03 -36.71
C GLU A 548 -19.95 -11.23 -36.38
N ALA A 549 -20.05 -11.67 -35.13
CA ALA A 549 -20.83 -12.84 -34.71
C ALA A 549 -22.36 -12.72 -34.97
N ARG A 550 -22.86 -11.52 -35.27
CA ARG A 550 -24.23 -11.26 -35.76
C ARG A 550 -24.39 -11.63 -37.22
#